data_AF-A9WQ37-F1
#
_entry.id   AF-A9WQ37-F1
#
_cell.length_a   1.000
_cell.length_b   1.000
_cell.length_c   1.000
_cell.angle_alpha   90.00
_cell.angle_beta   90.00
_cell.angle_gamma   90.00
#
_symmetry.space_group_name_H-M   'P 1'
#
loop_
_entity.id
_entity.type
_entity.pdbx_description
1 polymer ?
#
loop_
_entity_poly.entity_id
_entity_poly.type
_entity_poly.pdbx_seq_one_letter_code
_entity_poly.pdbx_strand_id
1 'polypeptide(L)'
;MTFYRHFGSVPEAVRLALTREFEQVVTTVSSLTAAGNARERLVQFAVAGVRAYAADPMVLSIVARDPELLMPYLTERFGASQELILAAMAPLLGAGIEDRSVEVSEITATMVLILMQAVAVPAKTLAGRGQLESALEELALILDVFLDPAKRERASGTGAG
;
A
#
# COMPACT_ATOMS: atom_id res chain seq x y z
N MET A 1 -11.51 -1.16 -39.11
CA MET A 1 -10.71 -0.01 -38.65
C MET A 1 -10.68 -0.04 -37.14
N THR A 2 -9.49 -0.22 -36.57
CA THR A 2 -9.28 -0.65 -35.18
C THR A 2 -9.14 0.54 -34.23
N PHE A 3 -9.54 0.29 -32.97
CA PHE A 3 -9.61 1.16 -31.79
C PHE A 3 -8.35 2.00 -31.43
N TYR A 4 -7.30 2.02 -32.26
CA TYR A 4 -5.95 2.53 -31.96
C TYR A 4 -5.80 4.05 -31.90
N ARG A 5 -6.81 4.84 -32.27
CA ARG A 5 -6.58 6.27 -32.59
C ARG A 5 -6.90 7.28 -31.49
N HIS A 6 -7.17 6.85 -30.26
CA HIS A 6 -7.50 7.81 -29.18
C HIS A 6 -6.74 7.61 -27.86
N PHE A 7 -6.20 6.42 -27.59
CA PHE A 7 -5.41 6.14 -26.40
C PHE A 7 -4.17 5.37 -26.86
N GLY A 8 -2.98 5.96 -26.76
CA GLY A 8 -1.77 5.42 -27.40
C GLY A 8 -1.43 4.02 -26.91
N SER A 9 -1.69 2.97 -27.69
CA SER A 9 -1.48 1.55 -27.32
C SER A 9 -2.31 1.04 -26.12
N VAL A 10 -2.65 -0.25 -26.14
CA VAL A 10 -3.39 -0.94 -25.05
C VAL A 10 -2.70 -0.79 -23.68
N PRO A 11 -1.36 -0.89 -23.56
CA PRO A 11 -0.66 -0.68 -22.29
C PRO A 11 -0.88 0.70 -21.65
N GLU A 12 -0.91 1.80 -22.40
CA GLU A 12 -1.17 3.12 -21.80
C GLU A 12 -2.62 3.26 -21.34
N ALA A 13 -3.57 2.71 -22.08
CA ALA A 13 -4.97 2.71 -21.67
C ALA A 13 -5.15 1.94 -20.34
N VAL A 14 -4.47 0.78 -20.20
CA VAL A 14 -4.44 0.02 -18.96
C VAL A 14 -3.77 0.81 -17.84
N ARG A 15 -2.63 1.47 -18.10
CA ARG A 15 -1.91 2.29 -17.12
C ARG A 15 -2.76 3.44 -16.59
N LEU A 16 -3.43 4.18 -17.48
CA LEU A 16 -4.30 5.29 -17.10
C LEU A 16 -5.52 4.82 -16.29
N ALA A 17 -6.13 3.71 -16.71
CA ALA A 17 -7.25 3.11 -15.98
C ALA A 17 -6.82 2.63 -14.59
N LEU A 18 -5.69 1.91 -14.48
CA LEU A 18 -5.13 1.49 -13.20
C LEU A 18 -4.85 2.68 -12.28
N THR A 19 -4.23 3.74 -12.80
CA THR A 19 -3.93 4.94 -12.00
C THR A 19 -5.22 5.53 -11.42
N ARG A 20 -6.28 5.65 -12.23
CA ARG A 20 -7.57 6.19 -11.79
C ARG A 20 -8.28 5.30 -10.77
N GLU A 21 -8.21 3.98 -10.93
CA GLU A 21 -8.78 3.04 -9.94
C GLU A 21 -8.03 3.14 -8.60
N PHE A 22 -6.69 3.21 -8.66
CA PHE A 22 -5.87 3.42 -7.46
C PHE A 22 -6.19 4.74 -6.75
N GLU A 23 -6.42 5.84 -7.49
CA GLU A 23 -6.87 7.11 -6.90
C GLU A 23 -8.20 6.96 -6.12
N GLN A 24 -9.16 6.23 -6.69
CA GLN A 24 -10.45 5.98 -6.05
C GLN A 24 -10.31 5.12 -4.79
N VAL A 25 -9.48 4.08 -4.86
CA VAL A 25 -9.16 3.22 -3.71
C VAL A 25 -8.52 4.04 -2.59
N VAL A 26 -7.48 4.83 -2.89
CA VAL A 26 -6.79 5.66 -1.91
C VAL A 26 -7.75 6.67 -1.26
N THR A 27 -8.60 7.32 -2.05
CA THR A 27 -9.61 8.27 -1.56
C THR A 27 -10.61 7.60 -0.62
N THR A 28 -11.13 6.44 -1.04
CA THR A 28 -12.10 5.66 -0.26
C THR A 28 -11.48 5.21 1.06
N VAL A 29 -10.29 4.62 1.01
CA VAL A 29 -9.59 4.12 2.20
C VAL A 29 -9.26 5.26 3.17
N SER A 30 -8.80 6.40 2.67
CA SER A 30 -8.52 7.57 3.50
C SER A 30 -9.77 8.02 4.27
N SER A 31 -10.95 7.96 3.66
CA SER A 31 -12.22 8.32 4.30
C SER A 31 -12.70 7.32 5.36
N LEU A 32 -12.24 6.06 5.30
CA LEU A 32 -12.62 4.98 6.23
C LEU A 32 -11.75 4.93 7.49
N THR A 33 -10.60 5.62 7.50
CA THR A 33 -9.72 5.65 8.68
C THR A 33 -10.37 6.42 9.82
N ALA A 34 -10.68 5.72 10.90
CA ALA A 34 -11.47 6.23 12.03
C ALA A 34 -10.59 6.47 13.28
N ALA A 35 -11.23 6.74 14.41
CA ALA A 35 -10.65 7.19 15.68
C ALA A 35 -9.37 6.44 16.11
N GLY A 36 -8.49 7.16 16.81
CA GLY A 36 -7.18 6.68 17.24
C GLY A 36 -6.10 7.73 17.01
N ASN A 37 -4.87 7.45 17.46
CA ASN A 37 -3.70 8.24 17.13
C ASN A 37 -3.30 8.06 15.64
N ALA A 38 -2.34 8.85 15.14
CA ALA A 38 -1.99 8.80 13.73
C ALA A 38 -1.35 7.47 13.30
N ARG A 39 -0.60 6.79 14.19
CA ARG A 39 -0.08 5.44 13.93
C ARG A 39 -1.19 4.45 13.65
N GLU A 40 -2.22 4.42 14.51
CA GLU A 40 -3.38 3.53 14.34
C GLU A 40 -4.09 3.79 13.02
N ARG A 41 -4.28 5.07 12.65
CA ARG A 41 -4.86 5.45 11.36
C ARG A 41 -4.01 5.03 10.16
N LEU A 42 -2.68 5.14 10.26
CA LEU A 42 -1.76 4.71 9.21
C LEU A 42 -1.78 3.19 9.02
N VAL A 43 -1.84 2.42 10.11
CA VAL A 43 -1.98 0.96 10.06
C VAL A 43 -3.32 0.57 9.41
N GLN A 44 -4.41 1.21 9.83
CA GLN A 44 -5.73 1.00 9.22
C GLN A 44 -5.73 1.35 7.72
N PHE A 45 -5.13 2.47 7.34
CA PHE A 45 -4.96 2.88 5.94
C PHE A 45 -4.25 1.80 5.12
N ALA A 46 -3.11 1.29 5.62
CA ALA A 46 -2.33 0.27 4.94
C ALA A 46 -3.12 -1.03 4.73
N VAL A 47 -3.76 -1.53 5.79
CA VAL A 47 -4.56 -2.77 5.76
C VAL A 47 -5.76 -2.63 4.82
N ALA A 48 -6.50 -1.52 4.93
CA ALA A 48 -7.65 -1.26 4.07
C ALA A 48 -7.24 -1.06 2.60
N GLY A 49 -6.08 -0.44 2.34
CA GLY A 49 -5.51 -0.32 1.01
C GLY A 49 -5.20 -1.67 0.37
N VAL A 50 -4.54 -2.58 1.10
CA VAL A 50 -4.27 -3.94 0.60
C VAL A 50 -5.57 -4.72 0.39
N ARG A 51 -6.54 -4.61 1.30
CA ARG A 51 -7.85 -5.27 1.16
C ARG A 51 -8.60 -4.77 -0.08
N ALA A 52 -8.61 -3.46 -0.31
CA ALA A 52 -9.25 -2.87 -1.48
C ALA A 52 -8.57 -3.31 -2.77
N TYR A 53 -7.23 -3.30 -2.82
CA TYR A 53 -6.47 -3.83 -3.96
C TYR A 53 -6.81 -5.30 -4.24
N ALA A 54 -6.87 -6.14 -3.21
CA ALA A 54 -7.15 -7.57 -3.35
C ALA A 54 -8.58 -7.86 -3.89
N ALA A 55 -9.51 -6.94 -3.63
CA ALA A 55 -10.90 -7.05 -4.07
C ALA A 55 -11.19 -6.30 -5.39
N ASP A 56 -10.22 -5.56 -5.93
CA ASP A 56 -10.40 -4.72 -7.11
C ASP A 56 -10.69 -5.58 -8.36
N PRO A 57 -11.85 -5.39 -9.04
CA PRO A 57 -12.21 -6.20 -10.21
C PRO A 57 -11.24 -6.08 -11.38
N MET A 58 -10.62 -4.92 -11.57
CA MET A 58 -9.63 -4.69 -12.63
C MET A 58 -8.34 -5.44 -12.30
N VAL A 59 -7.84 -5.36 -11.07
CA VAL A 59 -6.67 -6.11 -10.59
C VAL A 59 -6.92 -7.62 -10.75
N LEU A 60 -8.06 -8.11 -10.27
CA LEU A 60 -8.43 -9.53 -10.39
C LEU A 60 -8.50 -9.98 -11.85
N SER A 61 -9.03 -9.13 -12.74
CA SER A 61 -9.09 -9.40 -14.18
C SER A 61 -7.70 -9.45 -14.82
N ILE A 62 -6.81 -8.51 -14.49
CA ILE A 62 -5.43 -8.49 -15.01
C ILE A 62 -4.67 -9.72 -14.53
N VAL A 63 -4.68 -10.01 -13.24
CA VAL A 63 -4.00 -11.20 -12.67
C VAL A 63 -4.51 -12.49 -13.31
N ALA A 64 -5.79 -12.56 -13.69
CA ALA A 64 -6.35 -13.74 -14.33
C ALA A 64 -6.04 -13.88 -15.82
N ARG A 65 -5.82 -12.78 -16.54
CA ARG A 65 -5.76 -12.77 -18.02
C ARG A 65 -4.38 -12.44 -18.56
N ASP A 66 -3.68 -11.51 -17.94
CA ASP A 66 -2.40 -10.98 -18.41
C ASP A 66 -1.59 -10.38 -17.22
N PRO A 67 -1.02 -11.25 -16.35
CA PRO A 67 -0.31 -10.81 -15.16
C PRO A 67 0.98 -10.03 -15.47
N GLU A 68 1.54 -10.16 -16.67
CA GLU A 68 2.73 -9.43 -17.10
C GLU A 68 2.50 -7.93 -17.14
N LEU A 69 1.24 -7.48 -17.32
CA LEU A 69 0.87 -6.06 -17.23
C LEU A 69 1.12 -5.43 -15.85
N LEU A 70 1.25 -6.24 -14.79
CA LEU A 70 1.57 -5.75 -13.45
C LEU A 70 3.08 -5.68 -13.19
N MET A 71 3.91 -6.40 -13.96
CA MET A 71 5.36 -6.51 -13.70
C MET A 71 6.07 -5.15 -13.56
N PRO A 72 5.82 -4.14 -14.42
CA PRO A 72 6.48 -2.83 -14.28
C PRO A 72 6.22 -2.15 -12.92
N TYR A 73 5.04 -2.39 -12.34
CA TYR A 73 4.65 -1.84 -11.04
C TYR A 73 5.23 -2.63 -9.86
N LEU A 74 5.72 -3.85 -10.10
CA LEU A 74 6.30 -4.70 -9.06
C LEU A 74 7.83 -4.61 -8.99
N THR A 75 8.50 -4.38 -10.12
CA THR A 75 9.97 -4.56 -10.21
C THR A 75 10.76 -3.36 -10.68
N GLU A 76 10.18 -2.44 -11.45
CA GLU A 76 10.99 -1.46 -12.19
C GLU A 76 10.84 -0.02 -11.70
N ARG A 77 9.71 0.37 -11.10
CA ARG A 77 9.54 1.75 -10.61
C ARG A 77 8.43 1.90 -9.57
N PHE A 78 8.62 2.83 -8.63
CA PHE A 78 7.50 3.54 -8.01
C PHE A 78 6.80 4.37 -9.10
N GLY A 79 5.85 3.76 -9.80
CA GLY A 79 4.98 4.45 -10.76
C GLY A 79 3.98 5.37 -10.06
N ALA A 80 3.15 6.05 -10.85
CA ALA A 80 2.18 7.03 -10.37
C ALA A 80 1.29 6.50 -9.23
N SER A 81 0.86 5.24 -9.28
CA SER A 81 0.05 4.61 -8.22
C SER A 81 0.77 4.54 -6.88
N GLN A 82 2.08 4.26 -6.86
CA GLN A 82 2.84 4.22 -5.61
C GLN A 82 3.11 5.63 -5.06
N GLU A 83 3.38 6.60 -5.95
CA GLU A 83 3.50 8.01 -5.56
C GLU A 83 2.22 8.53 -4.91
N LEU A 84 1.05 8.13 -5.41
CA LEU A 84 -0.25 8.45 -4.80
C LEU A 84 -0.41 7.88 -3.39
N ILE A 85 -0.01 6.62 -3.18
CA ILE A 85 -0.07 5.99 -1.85
C ILE A 85 0.92 6.69 -0.90
N LEU A 86 2.14 6.99 -1.35
CA LEU A 86 3.14 7.73 -0.58
C LEU A 86 2.64 9.13 -0.20
N ALA A 87 2.02 9.85 -1.14
CA ALA A 87 1.41 11.15 -0.90
C ALA A 87 0.25 11.08 0.11
N ALA A 88 -0.55 10.02 0.07
CA ALA A 88 -1.63 9.79 1.04
C ALA A 88 -1.11 9.42 2.44
N MET A 89 0.04 8.74 2.54
CA MET A 89 0.69 8.43 3.82
C MET A 89 1.38 9.65 4.46
N ALA A 90 1.87 10.60 3.66
CA ALA A 90 2.59 11.78 4.15
C ALA A 90 1.86 12.57 5.26
N PRO A 91 0.56 12.95 5.13
CA PRO A 91 -0.15 13.65 6.20
C PRO A 91 -0.36 12.79 7.46
N LEU A 92 -0.52 11.46 7.31
CA LEU A 92 -0.66 10.55 8.46
C LEU A 92 0.65 10.45 9.24
N LEU A 93 1.78 10.35 8.54
CA LEU A 93 3.11 10.35 9.16
C LEU A 93 3.40 11.69 9.84
N GLY A 94 3.06 12.82 9.20
CA GLY A 94 3.19 14.16 9.78
C GLY A 94 2.41 14.31 11.09
N ALA A 95 1.13 13.96 11.08
CA ALA A 95 0.29 13.97 12.27
C ALA A 95 0.82 13.05 13.38
N GLY A 96 1.48 11.95 13.00
CA GLY A 96 2.04 11.01 13.96
C GLY A 96 3.34 11.47 14.62
N ILE A 97 4.13 12.29 13.94
CA ILE A 97 5.27 12.97 14.55
C ILE A 97 4.76 14.01 15.56
N GLU A 98 3.70 14.75 15.18
CA GLU A 98 3.07 15.77 16.03
C GLU A 98 2.45 15.17 17.30
N ASP A 99 1.70 14.07 17.18
CA ASP A 99 1.09 13.38 18.33
C ASP A 99 2.03 12.39 19.04
N ARG A 100 3.27 12.25 18.54
CA ARG A 100 4.34 11.35 19.02
C ARG A 100 3.97 9.87 19.00
N SER A 101 2.99 9.47 18.18
CA SER A 101 2.64 8.05 18.00
C SER A 101 3.55 7.31 17.05
N VAL A 102 4.32 7.99 16.19
CA VAL A 102 5.28 7.35 15.27
C VAL A 102 6.67 7.94 15.36
N GLU A 103 7.65 7.09 15.09
CA GLU A 103 9.02 7.50 14.81
C GLU A 103 9.37 7.16 13.35
N VAL A 104 9.82 8.17 12.61
CA VAL A 104 10.05 8.05 11.17
C VAL A 104 11.51 8.27 10.81
N SER A 105 11.94 7.59 9.76
CA SER A 105 13.17 7.87 8.99
C SER A 105 12.78 8.25 7.57
N GLU A 106 13.75 8.74 6.79
CA GLU A 106 13.54 9.15 5.38
C GLU A 106 12.88 8.05 4.53
N ILE A 107 13.18 6.77 4.81
CA ILE A 107 12.65 5.63 4.05
C ILE A 107 11.39 5.00 4.66
N THR A 108 10.83 5.55 5.75
CA THR A 108 9.73 4.89 6.48
C THR A 108 8.47 4.72 5.64
N ALA A 109 8.04 5.75 4.90
CA ALA A 109 6.90 5.65 4.00
C ALA A 109 7.12 4.57 2.91
N THR A 110 8.32 4.53 2.36
CA THR A 110 8.74 3.53 1.36
C THR A 110 8.69 2.11 1.93
N MET A 111 9.16 1.91 3.17
CA MET A 111 9.11 0.60 3.83
C MET A 111 7.67 0.15 4.12
N VAL A 112 6.79 1.06 4.56
CA VAL A 112 5.36 0.74 4.74
C VAL A 112 4.75 0.28 3.42
N LEU A 113 5.03 1.00 2.33
CA LEU A 113 4.56 0.63 0.99
C LEU A 113 5.08 -0.75 0.54
N ILE A 114 6.36 -1.08 0.79
CA ILE A 114 6.93 -2.38 0.47
C ILE A 114 6.25 -3.50 1.28
N LEU A 115 5.98 -3.27 2.56
CA LEU A 115 5.29 -4.24 3.41
C LEU A 115 3.83 -4.47 2.95
N MET A 116 3.13 -3.41 2.54
CA MET A 116 1.82 -3.54 1.89
C MET A 116 1.90 -4.40 0.63
N GLN A 117 2.90 -4.17 -0.23
CA GLN A 117 3.09 -4.94 -1.46
C GLN A 117 3.38 -6.41 -1.21
N ALA A 118 4.13 -6.74 -0.15
CA ALA A 118 4.43 -8.12 0.23
C ALA A 118 3.17 -8.97 0.48
N VAL A 119 2.06 -8.34 0.87
CA VAL A 119 0.74 -8.99 1.01
C VAL A 119 -0.13 -8.80 -0.23
N ALA A 120 -0.11 -7.62 -0.84
CA ALA A 120 -0.94 -7.29 -2.01
C ALA A 120 -0.64 -8.18 -3.21
N VAL A 121 0.63 -8.39 -3.55
CA VAL A 121 1.04 -9.17 -4.73
C VAL A 121 0.52 -10.62 -4.69
N PRO A 122 0.72 -11.38 -3.59
CA PRO A 122 0.16 -12.72 -3.48
C PRO A 122 -1.31 -12.75 -3.01
N ALA A 123 -2.04 -11.62 -2.93
CA ALA A 123 -3.35 -11.56 -2.28
C ALA A 123 -4.36 -12.56 -2.84
N LYS A 124 -4.41 -12.78 -4.17
CA LYS A 124 -5.26 -13.81 -4.79
C LYS A 124 -4.91 -15.23 -4.32
N THR A 125 -3.62 -15.53 -4.20
CA THR A 125 -3.13 -16.82 -3.71
C THR A 125 -3.46 -17.00 -2.23
N LEU A 126 -3.28 -15.96 -1.42
CA LEU A 126 -3.65 -15.96 0.00
C LEU A 126 -5.16 -16.14 0.18
N ALA A 127 -5.97 -15.45 -0.63
CA ALA A 127 -7.43 -15.58 -0.62
C ALA A 127 -7.88 -17.01 -0.98
N GLY A 128 -7.28 -17.60 -2.03
CA GLY A 128 -7.55 -18.99 -2.42
C GLY A 128 -7.18 -20.03 -1.34
N ARG A 129 -6.31 -19.65 -0.39
CA ARG A 129 -5.94 -20.46 0.78
C ARG A 129 -6.74 -20.11 2.04
N GLY A 130 -7.61 -19.10 2.00
CA GLY A 130 -8.31 -18.58 3.18
C GLY A 130 -7.38 -17.84 4.17
N GLN A 131 -6.21 -17.39 3.72
CA GLN A 131 -5.16 -16.79 4.55
C GLN A 131 -5.05 -15.27 4.42
N LEU A 132 -5.85 -14.64 3.55
CA LEU A 132 -5.74 -13.20 3.29
C LEU A 132 -5.98 -12.35 4.54
N GLU A 133 -7.06 -12.59 5.28
CA GLU A 133 -7.36 -11.81 6.48
C GLU A 133 -6.30 -11.99 7.58
N SER A 134 -5.82 -13.23 7.80
CA SER A 134 -4.71 -13.46 8.74
C SER A 134 -3.41 -12.76 8.30
N ALA A 135 -3.12 -12.72 6.99
CA ALA A 135 -1.97 -11.97 6.49
C ALA A 135 -2.13 -10.45 6.68
N LEU A 136 -3.35 -9.93 6.58
CA LEU A 136 -3.66 -8.52 6.86
C LEU A 136 -3.53 -8.19 8.35
N GLU A 137 -3.93 -9.10 9.24
CA GLU A 137 -3.72 -8.98 10.69
C GLU A 137 -2.22 -8.96 11.05
N GLU A 138 -1.43 -9.85 10.48
CA GLU A 138 0.03 -9.88 10.66
C GLU A 138 0.69 -8.61 10.08
N LEU A 139 0.23 -8.13 8.91
CA LEU A 139 0.68 -6.85 8.36
C LEU A 139 0.39 -5.69 9.33
N ALA A 140 -0.80 -5.67 9.93
CA ALA A 140 -1.17 -4.65 10.91
C ALA A 140 -0.23 -4.65 12.12
N LEU A 141 0.06 -5.83 12.66
CA LEU A 141 0.96 -6.02 13.79
C LEU A 141 2.40 -5.59 13.44
N ILE A 142 2.92 -6.01 12.29
CA ILE A 142 4.26 -5.64 11.81
C ILE A 142 4.38 -4.12 11.69
N LEU A 143 3.38 -3.46 11.10
CA LEU A 143 3.38 -2.01 10.92
C LEU A 143 3.28 -1.26 12.24
N ASP A 144 2.40 -1.69 13.17
CA ASP A 144 2.27 -1.04 14.47
C ASP A 144 3.60 -1.07 15.24
N VAL A 145 4.28 -2.23 15.26
CA VAL A 145 5.59 -2.38 15.91
C VAL A 145 6.70 -1.61 15.19
N PHE A 146 6.71 -1.60 13.86
CA PHE A 146 7.71 -0.90 13.05
C PHE A 146 7.65 0.62 13.22
N LEU A 147 6.45 1.16 13.45
CA LEU A 147 6.19 2.58 13.59
C LEU A 147 6.31 3.08 15.05
N ASP A 148 6.28 2.19 16.04
CA ASP A 148 6.34 2.54 17.47
C ASP A 148 7.71 3.15 17.88
N PRO A 149 7.73 4.41 18.37
CA PRO A 149 8.95 5.07 18.86
C PRO A 149 9.71 4.26 19.92
N ALA A 150 8.98 3.66 20.87
CA ALA A 150 9.60 2.94 22.00
C ALA A 150 10.35 1.66 21.56
N LYS A 151 10.08 1.16 20.34
CA LYS A 151 10.76 0.00 19.77
C LYS A 151 12.04 0.41 19.04
N ARG A 152 12.03 1.55 18.35
CA ARG A 152 13.21 2.09 17.66
C ARG A 152 14.30 2.56 18.61
N GLU A 153 13.95 3.22 19.71
CA GLU A 153 14.91 3.63 20.75
C GLU A 153 15.65 2.42 21.37
N ARG A 154 14.97 1.29 21.54
CA ARG A 154 15.59 0.05 22.03
C ARG A 154 16.55 -0.58 21.01
N ALA A 155 16.21 -0.51 19.73
CA ALA A 155 17.06 -1.00 18.66
C ALA A 155 18.35 -0.16 18.52
N SER A 156 18.27 1.16 18.71
CA SER A 156 19.43 2.05 18.67
C SER A 156 20.28 1.99 19.96
N GLY A 157 19.68 1.76 21.12
CA GLY A 157 20.37 1.65 22.41
C GLY A 157 21.15 0.35 22.64
N THR A 158 20.89 -0.72 21.88
CA THR A 158 21.57 -2.02 22.04
C THR A 158 22.95 -2.08 21.36
N GLY A 159 23.34 -1.04 20.61
CA GLY A 159 24.63 -0.96 19.90
C GLY A 159 25.77 -0.24 20.62
N ALA A 160 25.57 0.21 21.87
CA ALA A 160 26.54 1.05 22.61
C ALA A 160 27.03 0.43 23.93
N GLY A 161 26.97 -0.90 24.07
CA GLY A 161 27.46 -1.65 25.24
C GLY A 161 28.67 -2.51 24.92
#